data_AF-A0A7S2CVT1-F1
#
_entry.id   AF-A0A7S2CVT1-F1
#
_cell.length_a   1.000
_cell.length_b   1.000
_cell.length_c   1.000
_cell.angle_alpha   90.00
_cell.angle_beta   90.00
_cell.angle_gamma   90.00
#
_symmetry.space_group_name_H-M   'P 1'
#
loop_
_entity.id
_entity.type
_entity.pdbx_description
1 polymer ?
#
loop_
_entity_poly.entity_id
_entity_poly.type
_entity_poly.pdbx_seq_one_letter_code
_entity_poly.pdbx_strand_id
1 'polypeptide(L)'
;ATNPATCWPAGKPALTTEYSEEYDLKDPKGSFTRVGQKILEEMVGELPGLYEMPDKEVEWVNNSLQYNTQGGKMNRGLITVQTGVEIMKHQGKTPTNKDLNRFAVLGWAVELLQACMLMADDMMDGSLTRRGNPCWYRLENVGLLNTNDFLMVEMFVYKVLKRHFGTEEYFLWLVDLFLETTFQTECGQLLDSICANCELEELTTNRWELVVKYKTAFYSFYCPVALGMIVAGIEDRPAYDAAREPLIEMGIYFQAQDDFLDCFGTPEQIGKIGTDIQDKKCGWLFVLAYNKLVSPEQKKYLEEHYGKCKVGSAEELAIKKMYKELELEKKYQAYEQESYDKIMAWKPKIEMASLPWQVFEVFLKKVYKRSK
;
A
#
# COMPACT_ATOMS: atom_id res chain seq x y z
N ALA A 1 -23.04 19.43 -6.86
CA ALA A 1 -23.04 20.39 -8.00
C ALA A 1 -21.74 20.24 -8.79
N THR A 2 -21.78 20.38 -10.12
CA THR A 2 -20.57 20.41 -10.96
C THR A 2 -19.78 21.69 -10.69
N ASN A 3 -18.45 21.61 -10.63
CA ASN A 3 -17.59 22.77 -10.40
C ASN A 3 -17.48 23.55 -11.73
N PRO A 4 -17.93 24.82 -11.80
CA PRO A 4 -17.93 25.60 -13.04
C PRO A 4 -16.52 25.83 -13.60
N ALA A 5 -15.48 25.78 -12.76
CA ALA A 5 -14.10 25.95 -13.20
C ALA A 5 -13.54 24.72 -13.94
N THR A 6 -14.16 23.55 -13.79
CA THR A 6 -13.63 22.28 -14.29
C THR A 6 -14.62 21.48 -15.14
N CYS A 7 -15.81 22.04 -15.44
CA CYS A 7 -16.86 21.39 -16.23
C CYS A 7 -16.76 21.66 -17.74
N TRP A 8 -15.55 21.91 -18.25
CA TRP A 8 -15.25 22.04 -19.68
C TRP A 8 -14.21 20.98 -20.10
N PRO A 9 -14.33 20.37 -21.30
CA PRO A 9 -15.45 20.51 -22.24
C PRO A 9 -16.76 19.95 -21.68
N ALA A 10 -17.87 20.17 -22.39
CA ALA A 10 -19.18 19.64 -22.00
C ALA A 10 -19.11 18.11 -21.78
N GLY A 11 -19.79 17.61 -20.75
CA GLY A 11 -19.70 16.21 -20.33
C GLY A 11 -18.65 15.93 -19.24
N LYS A 12 -17.88 16.94 -18.81
CA LYS A 12 -16.95 16.83 -17.68
C LYS A 12 -17.57 17.31 -16.35
N PRO A 13 -17.36 16.59 -15.24
CA PRO A 13 -16.85 15.22 -15.17
C PRO A 13 -17.88 14.24 -15.75
N ALA A 14 -17.40 13.17 -16.38
CA ALA A 14 -18.28 12.05 -16.63
C ALA A 14 -18.62 11.39 -15.29
N LEU A 15 -19.89 11.05 -15.08
CA LEU A 15 -20.40 10.48 -13.84
C LEU A 15 -20.98 9.09 -14.11
N THR A 16 -20.68 8.14 -13.23
CA THR A 16 -21.25 6.79 -13.28
C THR A 16 -22.47 6.73 -12.34
N THR A 17 -23.64 6.47 -12.91
CA THR A 17 -24.90 6.32 -12.16
C THR A 17 -25.34 4.87 -12.00
N GLU A 18 -24.80 3.96 -12.82
CA GLU A 18 -25.19 2.55 -12.88
C GLU A 18 -23.98 1.62 -12.70
N TYR A 19 -24.21 0.53 -11.97
CA TYR A 19 -23.19 -0.47 -11.63
C TYR A 19 -23.67 -1.85 -12.10
N SER A 20 -23.42 -2.14 -13.37
CA SER A 20 -23.94 -3.33 -14.07
C SER A 20 -23.13 -4.61 -13.86
N GLU A 21 -21.89 -4.52 -13.34
CA GLU A 21 -21.06 -5.71 -13.13
C GLU A 21 -21.62 -6.54 -11.97
N GLU A 22 -21.80 -7.84 -12.18
CA GLU A 22 -22.18 -8.74 -11.10
C GLU A 22 -20.99 -9.01 -10.17
N TYR A 23 -21.15 -8.63 -8.91
CA TYR A 23 -20.17 -8.86 -7.86
C TYR A 23 -20.54 -10.07 -7.01
N ASP A 24 -19.86 -11.20 -7.23
CA ASP A 24 -20.06 -12.45 -6.51
C ASP A 24 -19.13 -12.53 -5.30
N LEU A 25 -19.71 -12.57 -4.10
CA LEU A 25 -18.96 -12.74 -2.85
C LEU A 25 -18.28 -14.12 -2.72
N LYS A 26 -18.64 -15.10 -3.57
CA LYS A 26 -17.96 -16.40 -3.65
C LYS A 26 -16.72 -16.36 -4.52
N ASP A 27 -16.63 -15.43 -5.46
CA ASP A 27 -15.43 -15.12 -6.25
C ASP A 27 -15.07 -13.63 -6.13
N PRO A 28 -14.68 -13.18 -4.92
CA PRO A 28 -14.46 -11.76 -4.68
C PRO A 28 -13.29 -11.23 -5.50
N LYS A 29 -12.25 -12.04 -5.75
CA LYS A 29 -11.10 -11.60 -6.54
C LYS A 29 -11.45 -11.48 -8.03
N GLY A 30 -12.16 -12.45 -8.61
CA GLY A 30 -12.56 -12.36 -10.02
C GLY A 30 -13.52 -11.21 -10.26
N SER A 31 -14.51 -11.00 -9.38
CA SER A 31 -15.39 -9.82 -9.44
C SER A 31 -14.61 -8.51 -9.29
N PHE A 32 -13.71 -8.41 -8.32
CA PHE A 32 -12.87 -7.24 -8.14
C PHE A 32 -12.03 -6.94 -9.39
N THR A 33 -11.41 -7.96 -10.00
CA THR A 33 -10.64 -7.79 -11.25
C THR A 33 -11.49 -7.27 -12.41
N ARG A 34 -12.72 -7.76 -12.59
CA ARG A 34 -13.63 -7.26 -13.64
C ARG A 34 -14.01 -5.80 -13.43
N VAL A 35 -14.34 -5.42 -12.19
CA VAL A 35 -14.63 -4.02 -11.84
C VAL A 35 -13.41 -3.13 -12.14
N GLY A 36 -12.21 -3.60 -11.81
CA GLY A 36 -10.96 -2.89 -12.11
C GLY A 36 -10.75 -2.64 -13.58
N GLN A 37 -10.90 -3.68 -14.38
CA GLN A 37 -10.75 -3.57 -15.83
C GLN A 37 -11.69 -2.52 -16.41
N LYS A 38 -12.95 -2.49 -15.96
CA LYS A 38 -13.92 -1.47 -16.35
C LYS A 38 -13.48 -0.05 -15.93
N ILE A 39 -12.93 0.12 -14.73
CA ILE A 39 -12.41 1.42 -14.27
C ILE A 39 -11.26 1.89 -15.18
N LEU A 40 -10.33 0.99 -15.53
CA LEU A 40 -9.22 1.35 -16.43
C LEU A 40 -9.74 1.74 -17.82
N GLU A 41 -10.71 0.99 -18.37
CA GLU A 41 -11.37 1.31 -19.65
C GLU A 41 -12.09 2.66 -19.61
N GLU A 42 -12.78 2.98 -18.51
CA GLU A 42 -13.40 4.30 -18.31
C GLU A 42 -12.37 5.43 -18.29
N MET A 43 -11.28 5.25 -17.55
CA MET A 43 -10.23 6.26 -17.42
C MET A 43 -9.52 6.53 -18.75
N VAL A 44 -9.21 5.48 -19.51
CA VAL A 44 -8.56 5.56 -20.83
C VAL A 44 -9.53 6.10 -21.89
N GLY A 45 -10.77 5.60 -21.91
CA GLY A 45 -11.77 5.96 -22.91
C GLY A 45 -12.22 7.43 -22.87
N GLU A 46 -12.05 8.10 -21.72
CA GLU A 46 -12.30 9.53 -21.58
C GLU A 46 -11.21 10.43 -22.21
N LEU A 47 -9.99 9.92 -22.40
CA LEU A 47 -8.83 10.75 -22.77
C LEU A 47 -8.99 11.45 -24.13
N PRO A 48 -9.43 10.77 -25.22
CA PRO A 48 -9.61 11.44 -26.51
C PRO A 48 -10.70 12.51 -26.44
N GLY A 49 -11.86 12.18 -25.87
CA GLY A 49 -13.04 13.05 -25.91
C GLY A 49 -13.01 14.22 -24.93
N LEU A 50 -12.41 14.05 -23.75
CA LEU A 50 -12.39 15.07 -22.70
C LEU A 50 -11.07 15.85 -22.62
N TYR A 51 -9.99 15.36 -23.25
CA TYR A 51 -8.65 15.94 -23.15
C TYR A 51 -7.92 16.02 -24.51
N GLU A 52 -8.58 15.70 -25.62
CA GLU A 52 -8.02 15.78 -26.98
C GLU A 52 -6.71 14.98 -27.14
N MET A 53 -6.56 13.91 -26.36
CA MET A 53 -5.34 13.11 -26.35
C MET A 53 -5.25 12.23 -27.62
N PRO A 54 -4.14 12.25 -28.38
CA PRO A 54 -4.00 11.42 -29.57
C PRO A 54 -3.84 9.93 -29.24
N ASP A 55 -4.16 9.06 -30.20
CA ASP A 55 -4.21 7.60 -30.02
C ASP A 55 -2.92 7.00 -29.45
N LYS A 56 -1.76 7.53 -29.85
CA LYS A 56 -0.45 7.06 -29.38
C LYS A 56 -0.28 7.26 -27.87
N GLU A 57 -0.63 8.44 -27.37
CA GLU A 57 -0.54 8.78 -25.95
C GLU A 57 -1.62 8.05 -25.13
N VAL A 58 -2.80 7.83 -25.72
CA VAL A 58 -3.86 7.01 -25.10
C VAL A 58 -3.39 5.57 -24.93
N GLU A 59 -2.76 4.98 -25.95
CA GLU A 59 -2.18 3.64 -25.87
C GLU A 59 -1.06 3.56 -24.83
N TRP A 60 -0.20 4.59 -24.75
CA TRP A 60 0.83 4.69 -23.72
C TRP A 60 0.23 4.64 -22.30
N VAL A 61 -0.77 5.46 -22.03
CA VAL A 61 -1.43 5.51 -20.72
C VAL A 61 -2.10 4.17 -20.40
N ASN A 62 -2.77 3.55 -21.36
CA ASN A 62 -3.35 2.23 -21.18
C ASN A 62 -2.28 1.18 -20.83
N ASN A 63 -1.17 1.16 -21.55
CA ASN A 63 -0.07 0.22 -21.30
C ASN A 63 0.54 0.43 -19.90
N SER A 64 0.76 1.68 -19.48
CA SER A 64 1.26 2.00 -18.14
C SER A 64 0.30 1.52 -17.04
N LEU A 65 -1.00 1.79 -17.18
CA LEU A 65 -2.02 1.35 -16.23
C LEU A 65 -2.09 -0.18 -16.14
N GLN A 66 -2.16 -0.86 -17.30
CA GLN A 66 -2.24 -2.32 -17.35
C GLN A 66 -0.96 -2.98 -16.83
N TYR A 67 0.21 -2.38 -17.04
CA TYR A 67 1.46 -2.96 -16.53
C TYR A 67 1.55 -2.86 -15.00
N ASN A 68 1.27 -1.67 -14.45
CA ASN A 68 1.57 -1.36 -13.05
C ASN A 68 0.48 -1.80 -12.06
N THR A 69 -0.73 -2.11 -12.55
CA THR A 69 -1.85 -2.54 -11.70
C THR A 69 -2.06 -4.05 -11.64
N GLN A 70 -1.30 -4.84 -12.42
CA GLN A 70 -1.47 -6.30 -12.50
C GLN A 70 -0.49 -7.07 -11.60
N GLY A 71 -0.76 -8.35 -11.38
CA GLY A 71 0.13 -9.28 -10.64
C GLY A 71 0.12 -9.15 -9.11
N GLY A 72 -0.61 -8.18 -8.56
CA GLY A 72 -0.78 -7.99 -7.13
C GLY A 72 -1.71 -9.03 -6.47
N LYS A 73 -1.62 -9.13 -5.14
CA LYS A 73 -2.60 -9.91 -4.34
C LYS A 73 -3.95 -9.18 -4.21
N MET A 74 -3.97 -7.87 -4.47
CA MET A 74 -5.12 -6.97 -4.32
C MET A 74 -5.68 -6.93 -2.88
N ASN A 75 -4.82 -7.18 -1.88
CA ASN A 75 -5.27 -7.30 -0.49
C ASN A 75 -5.84 -5.98 0.05
N ARG A 76 -5.28 -4.83 -0.37
CA ARG A 76 -5.73 -3.50 0.06
C ARG A 76 -7.10 -3.19 -0.54
N GLY A 77 -7.28 -3.46 -1.83
CA GLY A 77 -8.57 -3.27 -2.49
C GLY A 77 -9.65 -4.22 -1.97
N LEU A 78 -9.32 -5.50 -1.80
CA LEU A 78 -10.27 -6.51 -1.32
C LEU A 78 -10.70 -6.27 0.13
N ILE A 79 -9.82 -5.73 1.00
CA ILE A 79 -10.23 -5.43 2.38
C ILE A 79 -11.18 -4.23 2.44
N THR A 80 -11.12 -3.28 1.50
CA THR A 80 -12.13 -2.21 1.39
C THR A 80 -13.52 -2.78 1.14
N VAL A 81 -13.64 -3.74 0.20
CA VAL A 81 -14.90 -4.46 -0.07
C VAL A 81 -15.38 -5.19 1.17
N GLN A 82 -14.49 -5.97 1.77
CA GLN A 82 -14.84 -6.75 2.94
C GLN A 82 -15.25 -5.89 4.13
N THR A 83 -14.58 -4.76 4.34
CA THR A 83 -14.92 -3.81 5.41
C THR A 83 -16.35 -3.29 5.24
N GLY A 84 -16.68 -2.83 4.04
CA GLY A 84 -18.03 -2.35 3.74
C GLY A 84 -19.10 -3.41 3.97
N VAL A 85 -18.86 -4.64 3.51
CA VAL A 85 -19.76 -5.78 3.69
C VAL A 85 -19.97 -6.11 5.17
N GLU A 86 -18.91 -6.22 5.96
CA GLU A 86 -19.03 -6.61 7.37
C GLU A 86 -19.67 -5.51 8.22
N ILE A 87 -19.41 -4.23 7.93
CA ILE A 87 -20.08 -3.11 8.61
C ILE A 87 -21.57 -3.09 8.26
N MET A 88 -21.94 -3.22 6.98
CA MET A 88 -23.36 -3.25 6.59
C MET A 88 -24.10 -4.41 7.27
N LYS A 89 -23.51 -5.61 7.31
CA LYS A 89 -24.08 -6.75 8.04
C LYS A 89 -24.23 -6.46 9.53
N HIS A 90 -23.23 -5.85 10.16
CA HIS A 90 -23.29 -5.46 11.57
C HIS A 90 -24.42 -4.46 11.85
N GLN A 91 -24.72 -3.59 10.88
CA GLN A 91 -25.87 -2.68 10.91
C GLN A 91 -27.22 -3.34 10.53
N GLY A 92 -27.26 -4.66 10.29
CA GLY A 92 -28.47 -5.37 9.89
C GLY A 92 -28.88 -5.17 8.42
N LYS A 93 -27.96 -4.68 7.57
CA LYS A 93 -28.19 -4.44 6.14
C LYS A 93 -27.53 -5.53 5.30
N THR A 94 -28.16 -5.88 4.17
CA THR A 94 -27.54 -6.74 3.15
C THR A 94 -27.01 -5.86 2.02
N PRO A 95 -25.70 -5.92 1.68
CA PRO A 95 -25.15 -5.15 0.57
C PRO A 95 -25.83 -5.52 -0.75
N THR A 96 -26.23 -4.51 -1.50
CA THR A 96 -26.69 -4.69 -2.88
C THR A 96 -25.52 -4.88 -3.83
N ASN A 97 -25.79 -5.32 -5.07
CA ASN A 97 -24.75 -5.38 -6.11
C ASN A 97 -24.10 -4.01 -6.35
N LYS A 98 -24.89 -2.92 -6.24
CA LYS A 98 -24.39 -1.55 -6.34
C LYS A 98 -23.40 -1.24 -5.22
N ASP A 99 -23.71 -1.61 -3.98
CA ASP A 99 -22.82 -1.37 -2.84
C ASP A 99 -21.49 -2.11 -3.00
N LEU A 100 -21.55 -3.39 -3.39
CA LEU A 100 -20.36 -4.21 -3.63
C LEU A 100 -19.44 -3.60 -4.71
N ASN A 101 -20.03 -3.16 -5.83
CA ASN A 101 -19.28 -2.48 -6.88
C ASN A 101 -18.66 -1.17 -6.38
N ARG A 102 -19.39 -0.37 -5.60
CA ARG A 102 -18.87 0.89 -5.05
C ARG A 102 -17.69 0.65 -4.12
N PHE A 103 -17.77 -0.34 -3.23
CA PHE A 103 -16.61 -0.69 -2.41
C PHE A 103 -15.44 -1.19 -3.25
N ALA A 104 -15.70 -1.92 -4.34
CA ALA A 104 -14.67 -2.39 -5.24
C ALA A 104 -13.99 -1.24 -6.01
N VAL A 105 -14.75 -0.23 -6.44
CA VAL A 105 -14.20 0.99 -7.05
C VAL A 105 -13.27 1.71 -6.07
N LEU A 106 -13.65 1.87 -4.81
CA LEU A 106 -12.75 2.45 -3.80
C LEU A 106 -11.52 1.59 -3.56
N GLY A 107 -11.69 0.27 -3.50
CA GLY A 107 -10.56 -0.64 -3.40
C GLY A 107 -9.59 -0.47 -4.57
N TRP A 108 -10.08 -0.27 -5.79
CA TRP A 108 -9.26 0.01 -6.97
C TRP A 108 -8.59 1.38 -6.92
N ALA A 109 -9.23 2.39 -6.35
CA ALA A 109 -8.60 3.67 -6.08
C ALA A 109 -7.38 3.50 -5.13
N VAL A 110 -7.46 2.60 -4.15
CA VAL A 110 -6.31 2.23 -3.29
C VAL A 110 -5.24 1.45 -4.07
N GLU A 111 -5.61 0.54 -4.96
CA GLU A 111 -4.64 -0.20 -5.79
C GLU A 111 -3.93 0.71 -6.81
N LEU A 112 -4.62 1.73 -7.35
CA LEU A 112 -4.03 2.79 -8.18
C LEU A 112 -3.03 3.63 -7.39
N LEU A 113 -3.40 4.05 -6.17
CA LEU A 113 -2.49 4.76 -5.27
C LEU A 113 -1.25 3.91 -4.95
N GLN A 114 -1.43 2.62 -4.67
CA GLN A 114 -0.30 1.73 -4.48
C GLN A 114 0.56 1.62 -5.75
N ALA A 115 -0.05 1.52 -6.93
CA ALA A 115 0.68 1.42 -8.18
C ALA A 115 1.57 2.64 -8.43
N CYS A 116 1.08 3.87 -8.22
CA CYS A 116 1.90 5.06 -8.39
C CYS A 116 3.07 5.11 -7.38
N MET A 117 2.81 4.76 -6.12
CA MET A 117 3.85 4.72 -5.08
C MET A 117 4.93 3.70 -5.41
N LEU A 118 4.57 2.51 -5.89
CA LEU A 118 5.55 1.49 -6.31
C LEU A 118 6.36 1.93 -7.53
N MET A 119 5.73 2.60 -8.49
CA MET A 119 6.44 3.14 -9.66
C MET A 119 7.48 4.20 -9.28
N ALA A 120 7.16 5.05 -8.31
CA ALA A 120 8.08 6.05 -7.78
C ALA A 120 9.20 5.40 -6.94
N ASP A 121 8.83 4.51 -6.00
CA ASP A 121 9.73 3.76 -5.12
C ASP A 121 10.75 2.94 -5.92
N ASP A 122 10.29 2.20 -6.94
CA ASP A 122 11.15 1.39 -7.80
C ASP A 122 12.24 2.24 -8.50
N MET A 123 11.90 3.45 -8.91
CA MET A 123 12.84 4.39 -9.54
C MET A 123 13.81 4.99 -8.52
N MET A 124 13.32 5.42 -7.34
CA MET A 124 14.14 6.00 -6.28
C MET A 124 15.16 5.00 -5.72
N ASP A 125 14.74 3.75 -5.54
CA ASP A 125 15.58 2.68 -4.99
C ASP A 125 16.44 1.99 -6.06
N GLY A 126 16.29 2.35 -7.34
CA GLY A 126 17.05 1.71 -8.41
C GLY A 126 16.67 0.23 -8.62
N SER A 127 15.50 -0.20 -8.14
CA SER A 127 14.98 -1.57 -8.19
C SER A 127 14.98 -2.15 -9.62
N LEU A 128 15.31 -3.43 -9.74
CA LEU A 128 15.38 -4.12 -11.04
C LEU A 128 14.04 -4.75 -11.44
N THR A 129 13.37 -5.40 -10.48
CA THR A 129 12.17 -6.18 -10.72
C THR A 129 11.08 -5.91 -9.69
N ARG A 130 9.83 -6.00 -10.14
CA ARG A 130 8.61 -5.87 -9.35
C ARG A 130 7.58 -6.89 -9.85
N ARG A 131 7.02 -7.69 -8.92
CA ARG A 131 6.00 -8.71 -9.23
C ARG A 131 6.45 -9.68 -10.35
N GLY A 132 7.73 -10.04 -10.36
CA GLY A 132 8.32 -10.97 -11.35
C GLY A 132 8.63 -10.36 -12.72
N ASN A 133 8.38 -9.07 -12.94
CA ASN A 133 8.69 -8.37 -14.19
C ASN A 133 9.71 -7.24 -13.94
N PRO A 134 10.38 -6.70 -14.97
CA PRO A 134 11.17 -5.48 -14.83
C PRO A 134 10.33 -4.32 -14.26
N CYS A 135 10.91 -3.47 -13.41
CA CYS A 135 10.23 -2.24 -12.97
C CYS A 135 9.88 -1.36 -14.18
N TRP A 136 8.76 -0.62 -14.14
CA TRP A 136 8.27 0.15 -15.30
C TRP A 136 9.33 1.08 -15.91
N TYR A 137 10.06 1.83 -15.06
CA TYR A 137 11.12 2.74 -15.51
C TYR A 137 12.32 2.05 -16.18
N ARG A 138 12.45 0.73 -16.05
CA ARG A 138 13.50 -0.09 -16.70
C ARG A 138 13.10 -0.58 -18.09
N LEU A 139 11.84 -0.45 -18.48
CA LEU A 139 11.40 -0.82 -19.82
C LEU A 139 11.99 0.12 -20.87
N GLU A 140 12.16 -0.41 -22.08
CA GLU A 140 12.66 0.36 -23.21
C GLU A 140 11.78 1.60 -23.45
N ASN A 141 12.42 2.76 -23.67
CA ASN A 141 11.77 4.04 -23.92
C ASN A 141 10.98 4.66 -22.75
N VAL A 142 10.94 4.04 -21.55
CA VAL A 142 10.31 4.64 -20.37
C VAL A 142 11.30 5.55 -19.63
N GLY A 143 12.30 4.98 -18.95
CA GLY A 143 13.30 5.75 -18.20
C GLY A 143 12.68 6.81 -17.28
N LEU A 144 13.09 8.07 -17.45
CA LEU A 144 12.58 9.20 -16.66
C LEU A 144 11.14 9.62 -16.99
N LEU A 145 10.53 9.13 -18.09
CA LEU A 145 9.11 9.39 -18.35
C LEU A 145 8.21 8.82 -17.26
N ASN A 146 8.68 7.77 -16.54
CA ASN A 146 7.99 7.24 -15.37
C ASN A 146 7.67 8.33 -14.32
N THR A 147 8.44 9.42 -14.25
CA THR A 147 8.12 10.56 -13.36
C THR A 147 6.76 11.16 -13.65
N ASN A 148 6.38 11.30 -14.92
CA ASN A 148 5.04 11.75 -15.28
C ASN A 148 4.02 10.62 -15.17
N ASP A 149 4.40 9.38 -15.52
CA ASP A 149 3.47 8.25 -15.52
C ASP A 149 2.93 7.96 -14.11
N PHE A 150 3.77 7.98 -13.06
CA PHE A 150 3.26 7.73 -11.71
C PHE A 150 2.34 8.88 -11.23
N LEU A 151 2.61 10.14 -11.61
CA LEU A 151 1.72 11.27 -11.31
C LEU A 151 0.37 11.13 -12.04
N MET A 152 0.39 10.63 -13.26
CA MET A 152 -0.83 10.31 -14.01
C MET A 152 -1.65 9.22 -13.31
N VAL A 153 -1.00 8.14 -12.85
CA VAL A 153 -1.65 7.05 -12.09
C VAL A 153 -2.25 7.58 -10.78
N GLU A 154 -1.53 8.45 -10.07
CA GLU A 154 -2.06 9.13 -8.87
C GLU A 154 -3.31 9.98 -9.21
N MET A 155 -3.26 10.76 -10.30
CA MET A 155 -4.41 11.58 -10.72
C MET A 155 -5.62 10.75 -11.16
N PHE A 156 -5.42 9.53 -11.63
CA PHE A 156 -6.53 8.62 -11.88
C PHE A 156 -7.27 8.22 -10.61
N VAL A 157 -6.63 8.18 -9.44
CA VAL A 157 -7.32 7.98 -8.15
C VAL A 157 -8.45 9.01 -7.99
N TYR A 158 -8.14 10.29 -8.14
CA TYR A 158 -9.12 11.37 -7.97
C TYR A 158 -10.14 11.45 -9.11
N LYS A 159 -9.76 11.07 -10.34
CA LYS A 159 -10.73 10.93 -11.45
C LYS A 159 -11.74 9.83 -11.16
N VAL A 160 -11.29 8.67 -10.66
CA VAL A 160 -12.16 7.57 -10.25
C VAL A 160 -13.11 8.02 -9.14
N LEU A 161 -12.58 8.68 -8.10
CA LEU A 161 -13.43 9.23 -7.02
C LEU A 161 -14.47 10.20 -7.57
N LYS A 162 -14.07 11.13 -8.45
CA LYS A 162 -14.99 12.14 -8.98
C LYS A 162 -16.08 11.51 -9.86
N ARG A 163 -15.74 10.52 -10.67
CA ARG A 163 -16.66 9.83 -11.57
C ARG A 163 -17.71 9.02 -10.81
N HIS A 164 -17.29 8.26 -9.79
CA HIS A 164 -18.14 7.29 -9.11
C HIS A 164 -18.81 7.82 -7.84
N PHE A 165 -18.23 8.84 -7.20
CA PHE A 165 -18.69 9.39 -5.93
C PHE A 165 -18.91 10.90 -5.95
N GLY A 166 -18.67 11.59 -7.08
CA GLY A 166 -18.66 13.05 -7.14
C GLY A 166 -19.97 13.77 -6.83
N THR A 167 -21.07 13.03 -6.68
CA THR A 167 -22.41 13.50 -6.29
C THR A 167 -22.81 13.12 -4.87
N GLU A 168 -21.98 12.34 -4.17
CA GLU A 168 -22.26 11.87 -2.81
C GLU A 168 -21.92 12.95 -1.77
N GLU A 169 -22.65 12.94 -0.65
CA GLU A 169 -22.42 13.89 0.45
C GLU A 169 -21.04 13.70 1.09
N TYR A 170 -20.58 12.45 1.17
CA TYR A 170 -19.26 12.08 1.72
C TYR A 170 -18.12 12.17 0.68
N PHE A 171 -18.35 12.68 -0.54
CA PHE A 171 -17.32 12.79 -1.56
C PHE A 171 -16.05 13.50 -1.06
N LEU A 172 -16.23 14.61 -0.33
CA LEU A 172 -15.10 15.38 0.21
C LEU A 172 -14.33 14.60 1.28
N TRP A 173 -14.98 13.74 2.05
CA TRP A 173 -14.29 12.90 3.04
C TRP A 173 -13.41 11.84 2.36
N LEU A 174 -13.85 11.29 1.23
CA LEU A 174 -13.03 10.37 0.44
C LEU A 174 -11.80 11.09 -0.13
N VAL A 175 -11.99 12.27 -0.72
CA VAL A 175 -10.89 13.08 -1.28
C VAL A 175 -9.90 13.48 -0.20
N ASP A 176 -10.38 13.98 0.94
CA ASP A 176 -9.57 14.39 2.08
C ASP A 176 -8.75 13.21 2.64
N LEU A 177 -9.38 12.05 2.84
CA LEU A 177 -8.69 10.85 3.31
C LEU A 177 -7.59 10.40 2.35
N PHE A 178 -7.83 10.43 1.03
CA PHE A 178 -6.80 10.09 0.04
C PHE A 178 -5.66 11.11 0.05
N LEU A 179 -5.95 12.42 0.09
CA LEU A 179 -4.93 13.47 0.15
C LEU A 179 -4.06 13.34 1.42
N GLU A 180 -4.68 13.23 2.59
CA GLU A 180 -3.98 13.09 3.87
C GLU A 180 -3.15 11.80 3.91
N THR A 181 -3.72 10.67 3.49
CA THR A 181 -2.99 9.39 3.45
C THR A 181 -1.81 9.45 2.48
N THR A 182 -1.99 10.09 1.33
CA THR A 182 -0.90 10.24 0.34
C THR A 182 0.20 11.10 0.92
N PHE A 183 -0.14 12.26 1.50
CA PHE A 183 0.85 13.14 2.14
C PHE A 183 1.59 12.46 3.29
N GLN A 184 0.89 11.72 4.15
CA GLN A 184 1.50 10.88 5.19
C GLN A 184 2.46 9.86 4.60
N THR A 185 2.09 9.22 3.49
CA THR A 185 2.95 8.24 2.80
C THR A 185 4.19 8.90 2.22
N GLU A 186 4.08 10.07 1.60
CA GLU A 186 5.21 10.85 1.12
C GLU A 186 6.14 11.31 2.26
N CYS A 187 5.58 11.66 3.42
CA CYS A 187 6.39 11.94 4.62
C CYS A 187 7.17 10.70 5.06
N GLY A 188 6.53 9.52 5.02
CA GLY A 188 7.19 8.24 5.26
C GLY A 188 8.28 7.92 4.24
N GLN A 189 8.01 8.17 2.95
CA GLN A 189 8.98 7.97 1.86
C GLN A 189 10.18 8.89 2.01
N LEU A 190 9.97 10.15 2.41
CA LEU A 190 11.06 11.08 2.73
C LEU A 190 11.89 10.58 3.92
N LEU A 191 11.24 10.13 4.99
CA LEU A 191 11.92 9.58 6.17
C LEU A 191 12.79 8.37 5.81
N ASP A 192 12.31 7.50 4.91
CA ASP A 192 13.04 6.35 4.39
C ASP A 192 14.22 6.80 3.52
N SER A 193 13.97 7.59 2.49
CA SER A 193 14.96 7.98 1.48
C SER A 193 16.13 8.77 2.07
N ILE A 194 15.86 9.65 3.05
CA ILE A 194 16.91 10.44 3.70
C ILE A 194 17.85 9.60 4.57
N CYS A 195 17.49 8.34 4.92
CA CYS A 195 18.36 7.42 5.66
C CYS A 195 19.69 7.16 4.95
N ALA A 196 19.72 7.22 3.61
CA ALA A 196 20.96 7.12 2.85
C ALA A 196 22.01 8.15 3.29
N ASN A 197 21.56 9.35 3.70
CA ASN A 197 22.39 10.47 4.12
C ASN A 197 22.63 10.55 5.64
N CYS A 198 21.99 9.69 6.43
CA CYS A 198 22.16 9.65 7.89
C CYS A 198 23.43 8.89 8.29
N GLU A 199 24.00 9.22 9.44
CA GLU A 199 24.94 8.33 10.12
C GLU A 199 24.20 7.09 10.65
N LEU A 200 24.91 5.96 10.81
CA LEU A 200 24.26 4.71 11.24
C LEU A 200 23.65 4.81 12.64
N GLU A 201 24.20 5.63 13.53
CA GLU A 201 23.65 5.96 14.85
C GLU A 201 22.26 6.61 14.78
N GLU A 202 21.93 7.31 13.68
CA GLU A 202 20.63 7.96 13.51
C GLU A 202 19.55 6.95 13.06
N LEU A 203 19.96 5.78 12.57
CA LEU A 203 19.08 4.68 12.16
C LEU A 203 18.60 3.90 13.40
N THR A 204 17.73 4.54 14.16
CA THR A 204 17.19 4.03 15.43
C THR A 204 15.88 3.28 15.26
N THR A 205 15.49 2.48 16.26
CA THR A 205 14.16 1.83 16.30
C THR A 205 13.02 2.85 16.17
N ASN A 206 13.12 4.01 16.83
CA ASN A 206 12.10 5.06 16.72
C ASN A 206 11.98 5.60 15.28
N ARG A 207 13.11 5.73 14.59
CA ARG A 207 13.13 6.16 13.18
C ARG A 207 12.46 5.11 12.29
N TRP A 208 12.82 3.84 12.45
CA TRP A 208 12.16 2.74 11.74
C TRP A 208 10.65 2.74 11.98
N GLU A 209 10.19 2.82 13.23
CA GLU A 209 8.76 2.87 13.55
C GLU A 209 8.03 4.04 12.86
N LEU A 210 8.65 5.22 12.79
CA LEU A 210 8.09 6.37 12.09
C LEU A 210 8.05 6.17 10.57
N VAL A 211 9.13 5.66 9.97
CA VAL A 211 9.15 5.28 8.54
C VAL A 211 8.01 4.33 8.26
N VAL A 212 7.90 3.24 9.02
CA VAL A 212 6.89 2.21 8.77
C VAL A 212 5.46 2.74 8.98
N LYS A 213 5.22 3.48 10.07
CA LYS A 213 3.90 4.05 10.36
C LYS A 213 3.40 4.90 9.20
N TYR A 214 4.25 5.79 8.68
CA TYR A 214 3.86 6.75 7.66
C TYR A 214 3.95 6.18 6.24
N LYS A 215 5.07 5.53 5.88
CA LYS A 215 5.30 4.97 4.54
C LYS A 215 4.37 3.80 4.24
N THR A 216 4.01 2.99 5.24
CA THR A 216 3.32 1.73 5.01
C THR A 216 1.95 1.65 5.70
N ALA A 217 1.88 1.93 7.00
CA ALA A 217 0.71 1.56 7.79
C ALA A 217 -0.57 2.33 7.42
N PHE A 218 -0.48 3.64 7.20
CA PHE A 218 -1.65 4.45 6.86
C PHE A 218 -2.30 4.04 5.54
N TYR A 219 -1.55 4.03 4.43
CA TYR A 219 -2.14 3.69 3.13
C TYR A 219 -2.46 2.21 2.98
N SER A 220 -1.69 1.33 3.63
CA SER A 220 -1.86 -0.12 3.45
C SER A 220 -2.95 -0.71 4.33
N PHE A 221 -3.16 -0.16 5.52
CA PHE A 221 -4.06 -0.74 6.52
C PHE A 221 -5.21 0.19 6.89
N TYR A 222 -4.91 1.42 7.32
CA TYR A 222 -5.95 2.33 7.80
C TYR A 222 -6.86 2.83 6.67
N CYS A 223 -6.29 3.39 5.62
CA CYS A 223 -7.02 3.97 4.49
C CYS A 223 -8.06 3.02 3.88
N PRO A 224 -7.73 1.78 3.48
CA PRO A 224 -8.72 0.90 2.85
C PRO A 224 -9.89 0.53 3.79
N VAL A 225 -9.66 0.44 5.11
CA VAL A 225 -10.72 0.20 6.09
C VAL A 225 -11.56 1.46 6.31
N ALA A 226 -10.92 2.63 6.49
CA ALA A 226 -11.61 3.90 6.66
C ALA A 226 -12.49 4.26 5.46
N LEU A 227 -12.04 3.97 4.23
CA LEU A 227 -12.85 4.11 3.01
C LEU A 227 -14.12 3.24 3.04
N GLY A 228 -13.98 1.98 3.46
CA GLY A 228 -15.12 1.08 3.64
C GLY A 228 -16.08 1.57 4.73
N MET A 229 -15.56 2.11 5.83
CA MET A 229 -16.34 2.73 6.91
C MET A 229 -17.16 3.93 6.42
N ILE A 230 -16.56 4.85 5.66
CA ILE A 230 -17.22 6.04 5.12
C ILE A 230 -18.42 5.63 4.25
N VAL A 231 -18.20 4.74 3.28
CA VAL A 231 -19.29 4.34 2.35
C VAL A 231 -20.35 3.46 3.02
N ALA A 232 -19.98 2.73 4.08
CA ALA A 232 -20.95 2.00 4.92
C ALA A 232 -21.70 2.92 5.91
N GLY A 233 -21.47 4.23 5.89
CA GLY A 233 -22.21 5.23 6.66
C GLY A 233 -21.76 5.36 8.12
N ILE A 234 -20.48 5.10 8.42
CA ILE A 234 -19.91 5.41 9.74
C ILE A 234 -19.49 6.87 9.78
N GLU A 235 -20.11 7.65 10.67
CA GLU A 235 -19.82 9.09 10.84
C GLU A 235 -19.11 9.40 12.16
N ASP A 236 -19.09 8.45 13.10
CA ASP A 236 -18.62 8.68 14.46
C ASP A 236 -17.07 8.69 14.55
N ARG A 237 -16.48 9.82 14.95
CA ARG A 237 -15.02 9.98 15.04
C ARG A 237 -14.33 8.96 15.97
N PRO A 238 -14.84 8.66 17.18
CA PRO A 238 -14.34 7.58 18.02
C PRO A 238 -14.21 6.21 17.33
N ALA A 239 -15.09 5.87 16.38
CA ALA A 239 -14.95 4.63 15.61
C ALA A 239 -13.69 4.63 14.75
N TYR A 240 -13.40 5.74 14.07
CA TYR A 240 -12.17 5.91 13.29
C TYR A 240 -10.91 5.90 14.16
N ASP A 241 -10.96 6.52 15.34
CA ASP A 241 -9.83 6.50 16.29
C ASP A 241 -9.60 5.09 16.84
N ALA A 242 -10.67 4.35 17.16
CA ALA A 242 -10.57 2.96 17.60
C ALA A 242 -10.01 2.04 16.50
N ALA A 243 -10.44 2.22 15.24
CA ALA A 243 -9.95 1.44 14.11
C ALA A 243 -8.48 1.72 13.78
N ARG A 244 -8.03 2.98 13.88
CA ARG A 244 -6.68 3.39 13.48
C ARG A 244 -5.59 2.65 14.26
N GLU A 245 -5.71 2.56 15.59
CA GLU A 245 -4.65 1.99 16.44
C GLU A 245 -4.23 0.56 16.06
N PRO A 246 -5.13 -0.45 16.01
CA PRO A 246 -4.75 -1.81 15.61
C PRO A 246 -4.30 -1.89 14.15
N LEU A 247 -4.81 -1.03 13.26
CA LEU A 247 -4.40 -1.01 11.85
C LEU A 247 -2.98 -0.45 11.67
N ILE A 248 -2.60 0.55 12.48
CA ILE A 248 -1.22 1.02 12.53
C ILE A 248 -0.29 -0.06 13.07
N GLU A 249 -0.70 -0.77 14.13
CA GLU A 249 0.09 -1.91 14.65
C GLU A 249 0.24 -3.05 13.64
N MET A 250 -0.82 -3.39 12.90
CA MET A 250 -0.75 -4.35 11.80
C MET A 250 0.23 -3.91 10.71
N GLY A 251 0.25 -2.61 10.38
CA GLY A 251 1.20 -2.06 9.41
C GLY A 251 2.64 -2.11 9.89
N ILE A 252 2.88 -1.85 11.17
CA ILE A 252 4.21 -1.98 11.79
C ILE A 252 4.70 -3.42 11.73
N TYR A 253 3.83 -4.37 12.13
CA TYR A 253 4.11 -5.78 12.00
C TYR A 253 4.41 -6.17 10.54
N PHE A 254 3.53 -5.80 9.59
CA PHE A 254 3.66 -6.15 8.18
C PHE A 254 5.00 -5.75 7.56
N GLN A 255 5.49 -4.55 7.90
CA GLN A 255 6.78 -4.06 7.40
C GLN A 255 7.96 -4.76 8.08
N ALA A 256 7.88 -5.08 9.38
CA ALA A 256 8.89 -5.93 10.01
C ALA A 256 9.01 -7.28 9.31
N GLN A 257 7.90 -7.86 8.83
CA GLN A 257 7.93 -9.07 8.01
C GLN A 257 8.58 -8.81 6.64
N ASP A 258 8.35 -7.64 6.04
CA ASP A 258 8.93 -7.28 4.74
C ASP A 258 10.46 -7.16 4.86
N ASP A 259 10.95 -6.43 5.85
CA ASP A 259 12.39 -6.28 6.15
C ASP A 259 13.03 -7.64 6.48
N PHE A 260 12.31 -8.52 7.19
CA PHE A 260 12.75 -9.89 7.46
C PHE A 260 12.87 -10.71 6.18
N LEU A 261 11.84 -10.67 5.33
CA LEU A 261 11.79 -11.42 4.07
C LEU A 261 12.77 -10.86 3.03
N ASP A 262 13.10 -9.57 3.05
CA ASP A 262 14.11 -8.97 2.17
C ASP A 262 15.49 -9.63 2.38
N CYS A 263 15.84 -9.90 3.63
CA CYS A 263 17.12 -10.52 3.98
C CYS A 263 17.11 -12.05 3.93
N PHE A 264 16.03 -12.70 4.39
CA PHE A 264 15.96 -14.14 4.60
C PHE A 264 15.07 -14.90 3.59
N GLY A 265 14.20 -14.20 2.87
CA GLY A 265 13.35 -14.79 1.84
C GLY A 265 14.10 -15.04 0.53
N THR A 266 13.58 -15.96 -0.29
CA THR A 266 14.12 -16.17 -1.64
C THR A 266 13.51 -15.16 -2.63
N PRO A 267 14.20 -14.79 -3.72
CA PRO A 267 13.65 -13.91 -4.74
C PRO A 267 12.32 -14.38 -5.32
N GLU A 268 12.11 -15.70 -5.44
CA GLU A 268 10.86 -16.29 -5.92
C GLU A 268 9.72 -16.13 -4.91
N GLN A 269 10.03 -16.15 -3.62
CA GLN A 269 9.04 -15.92 -2.55
C GLN A 269 8.60 -14.46 -2.51
N ILE A 270 9.54 -13.52 -2.59
CA ILE A 270 9.27 -12.09 -2.40
C ILE A 270 8.99 -11.34 -3.72
N GLY A 271 9.32 -11.94 -4.86
CA GLY A 271 9.10 -11.37 -6.20
C GLY A 271 10.02 -10.19 -6.56
N LYS A 272 11.08 -9.98 -5.77
CA LYS A 272 12.14 -8.98 -5.93
C LYS A 272 13.48 -9.56 -5.43
N ILE A 273 14.58 -8.89 -5.73
CA ILE A 273 15.87 -9.15 -5.08
C ILE A 273 15.92 -8.27 -3.82
N GLY A 274 16.32 -8.82 -2.68
CA GLY A 274 16.49 -8.04 -1.47
C GLY A 274 17.69 -7.10 -1.55
N THR A 275 17.48 -5.83 -1.24
CA THR A 275 18.48 -4.76 -1.40
C THR A 275 18.68 -3.92 -0.14
N ASP A 276 17.98 -4.20 0.95
CA ASP A 276 17.95 -3.33 2.14
C ASP A 276 19.34 -3.01 2.71
N ILE A 277 20.24 -4.01 2.73
CA ILE A 277 21.62 -3.87 3.22
C ILE A 277 22.45 -2.97 2.28
N GLN A 278 22.30 -3.15 0.96
CA GLN A 278 23.00 -2.34 -0.05
C GLN A 278 22.51 -0.90 -0.04
N ASP A 279 21.20 -0.70 0.13
CA ASP A 279 20.56 0.61 0.00
C ASP A 279 20.55 1.39 1.32
N LYS A 280 21.24 0.87 2.35
CA LYS A 280 21.36 1.49 3.68
C LYS A 280 19.99 1.73 4.33
N LYS A 281 19.04 0.82 4.14
CA LYS A 281 17.68 0.97 4.68
C LYS A 281 17.70 0.91 6.21
N CYS A 282 16.85 1.72 6.84
CA CYS A 282 16.59 1.69 8.28
C CYS A 282 15.62 0.54 8.61
N GLY A 283 15.99 -0.71 8.29
CA GLY A 283 15.10 -1.88 8.44
C GLY A 283 15.13 -2.50 9.83
N TRP A 284 14.10 -3.29 10.15
CA TRP A 284 13.92 -3.96 11.45
C TRP A 284 15.15 -4.76 11.90
N LEU A 285 15.75 -5.53 10.97
CA LEU A 285 16.94 -6.35 11.23
C LEU A 285 18.14 -5.49 11.61
N PHE A 286 18.38 -4.40 10.85
CA PHE A 286 19.47 -3.49 11.12
C PHE A 286 19.30 -2.82 12.48
N VAL A 287 18.14 -2.22 12.74
CA VAL A 287 17.94 -1.46 13.98
C VAL A 287 18.01 -2.36 15.21
N LEU A 288 17.57 -3.62 15.12
CA LEU A 288 17.70 -4.59 16.19
C LEU A 288 19.17 -5.01 16.40
N ALA A 289 19.90 -5.31 15.32
CA ALA A 289 21.30 -5.69 15.39
C ALA A 289 22.17 -4.54 15.93
N TYR A 290 22.19 -3.42 15.22
CA TYR A 290 23.09 -2.28 15.44
C TYR A 290 22.87 -1.62 16.80
N ASN A 291 21.61 -1.40 17.19
CA ASN A 291 21.32 -0.64 18.41
C ASN A 291 21.31 -1.49 19.69
N LYS A 292 21.23 -2.83 19.59
CA LYS A 292 20.98 -3.68 20.78
C LYS A 292 21.87 -4.91 20.93
N LEU A 293 22.43 -5.47 19.85
CA LEU A 293 22.96 -6.84 19.90
C LEU A 293 24.43 -7.00 19.48
N VAL A 294 24.92 -6.15 18.57
CA VAL A 294 26.26 -6.31 18.00
C VAL A 294 27.38 -6.04 19.02
N SER A 295 28.47 -6.80 18.91
CA SER A 295 29.74 -6.49 19.60
C SER A 295 30.40 -5.23 19.00
N PRO A 296 31.41 -4.63 19.66
CA PRO A 296 32.17 -3.51 19.08
C PRO A 296 32.79 -3.83 17.70
N GLU A 297 33.28 -5.05 17.50
CA GLU A 297 33.86 -5.50 16.23
C GLU A 297 32.80 -5.67 15.14
N GLN A 298 31.66 -6.27 15.48
CA GLN A 298 30.51 -6.40 14.58
C GLN A 298 29.93 -5.04 14.21
N LYS A 299 29.86 -4.11 15.16
CA LYS A 299 29.39 -2.75 14.94
C LYS A 299 30.30 -2.02 13.94
N LYS A 300 31.62 -2.08 14.15
CA LYS A 300 32.60 -1.52 13.20
C LYS A 300 32.46 -2.11 11.80
N TYR A 301 32.21 -3.40 11.69
CA TYR A 301 31.97 -4.04 10.39
C TYR A 301 30.72 -3.48 9.69
N LEU A 302 29.63 -3.22 10.43
CA LEU A 302 28.45 -2.56 9.87
C LEU A 302 28.76 -1.12 9.44
N GLU A 303 29.51 -0.36 10.23
CA GLU A 303 29.95 1.01 9.88
C GLU A 303 30.79 1.05 8.59
N GLU A 304 31.61 0.03 8.37
CA GLU A 304 32.48 -0.09 7.18
C GLU A 304 31.71 -0.54 5.93
N HIS A 305 30.65 -1.34 6.06
CA HIS A 305 30.06 -2.07 4.93
C HIS A 305 28.56 -1.88 4.68
N TYR A 306 27.76 -1.54 5.70
CA TYR A 306 26.31 -1.35 5.53
C TYR A 306 26.03 -0.12 4.64
N GLY A 307 25.24 -0.28 3.58
CA GLY A 307 25.04 0.77 2.58
C GLY A 307 26.20 0.97 1.59
N LYS A 308 27.23 0.12 1.62
CA LYS A 308 28.46 0.25 0.81
C LYS A 308 28.83 -1.04 0.07
N CYS A 309 28.26 -2.17 0.48
CA CYS A 309 28.42 -3.44 -0.22
C CYS A 309 27.50 -3.54 -1.45
N LYS A 310 27.67 -4.59 -2.26
CA LYS A 310 26.76 -4.92 -3.36
C LYS A 310 26.00 -6.18 -3.03
N VAL A 311 24.80 -6.33 -3.59
CA VAL A 311 24.08 -7.60 -3.52
C VAL A 311 24.98 -8.76 -4.00
N GLY A 312 25.08 -9.81 -3.19
CA GLY A 312 25.89 -11.01 -3.41
C GLY A 312 27.38 -10.86 -3.08
N SER A 313 27.84 -9.70 -2.60
CA SER A 313 29.25 -9.52 -2.24
C SER A 313 29.62 -10.26 -0.95
N ALA A 314 30.92 -10.50 -0.74
CA ALA A 314 31.41 -11.16 0.46
C ALA A 314 31.02 -10.37 1.74
N GLU A 315 30.98 -9.05 1.63
CA GLU A 315 30.62 -8.14 2.71
C GLU A 315 29.14 -8.27 3.08
N GLU A 316 28.23 -8.28 2.10
CA GLU A 316 26.79 -8.47 2.34
C GLU A 316 26.52 -9.85 2.96
N LEU A 317 27.15 -10.90 2.43
CA LEU A 317 27.02 -12.27 2.94
C LEU A 317 27.51 -12.39 4.39
N ALA A 318 28.56 -11.65 4.77
CA ALA A 318 29.04 -11.59 6.14
C ALA A 318 28.04 -10.89 7.08
N ILE A 319 27.37 -9.83 6.62
CA ILE A 319 26.29 -9.16 7.38
C ILE A 319 25.10 -10.13 7.57
N LYS A 320 24.67 -10.82 6.51
CA LYS A 320 23.61 -11.84 6.60
C LYS A 320 23.99 -12.98 7.55
N LYS A 321 25.26 -13.40 7.55
CA LYS A 321 25.78 -14.39 8.49
C LYS A 321 25.76 -13.86 9.94
N MET A 322 26.16 -12.61 10.15
CA MET A 322 26.08 -11.95 11.46
C MET A 322 24.64 -11.94 11.99
N TYR A 323 23.64 -11.62 11.14
CA TYR A 323 22.23 -11.68 11.54
C TYR A 323 21.78 -13.09 11.96
N LYS A 324 22.31 -14.14 11.33
CA LYS A 324 22.07 -15.54 11.76
C LYS A 324 22.72 -15.84 13.11
N GLU A 325 23.96 -15.42 13.31
CA GLU A 325 24.70 -15.61 14.56
C GLU A 325 24.05 -14.87 15.75
N LEU A 326 23.39 -13.73 15.50
CA LEU A 326 22.61 -12.98 16.48
C LEU A 326 21.19 -13.55 16.73
N GLU A 327 20.86 -14.70 16.12
CA GLU A 327 19.55 -15.35 16.19
C GLU A 327 18.38 -14.43 15.78
N LEU A 328 18.56 -13.53 14.80
CA LEU A 328 17.50 -12.59 14.42
C LEU A 328 16.23 -13.27 13.89
N GLU A 329 16.35 -14.44 13.25
CA GLU A 329 15.19 -15.25 12.83
C GLU A 329 14.32 -15.66 14.02
N LYS A 330 14.93 -16.11 15.11
CA LYS A 330 14.22 -16.50 16.34
C LYS A 330 13.61 -15.29 17.05
N LYS A 331 14.32 -14.15 17.04
CA LYS A 331 13.80 -12.88 17.58
C LYS A 331 12.60 -12.37 16.78
N TYR A 332 12.64 -12.51 15.46
CA TYR A 332 11.52 -12.17 14.59
C TYR A 332 10.32 -13.07 14.86
N GLN A 333 10.51 -14.39 15.03
CA GLN A 333 9.41 -15.31 15.38
C GLN A 333 8.75 -14.94 16.72
N ALA A 334 9.53 -14.51 17.72
CA ALA A 334 8.99 -14.01 18.98
C ALA A 334 8.22 -12.69 18.79
N TYR A 335 8.79 -11.75 18.03
CA TYR A 335 8.15 -10.47 17.70
C TYR A 335 6.84 -10.65 16.91
N GLU A 336 6.79 -11.61 15.99
CA GLU A 336 5.60 -11.94 15.21
C GLU A 336 4.47 -12.45 16.12
N GLN A 337 4.78 -13.32 17.08
CA GLN A 337 3.79 -13.80 18.04
C GLN A 337 3.33 -12.69 18.99
N GLU A 338 4.26 -11.88 19.52
CA GLU A 338 3.95 -10.73 20.38
C GLU A 338 3.05 -9.71 19.65
N SER A 339 3.36 -9.41 18.38
CA SER A 339 2.56 -8.51 17.56
C SER A 339 1.16 -9.04 17.33
N TYR A 340 1.01 -10.34 17.04
CA TYR A 340 -0.29 -10.98 16.90
C TYR A 340 -1.11 -10.86 18.19
N ASP A 341 -0.52 -11.18 19.34
CA ASP A 341 -1.21 -11.13 20.63
C ASP A 341 -1.62 -9.70 20.99
N LYS A 342 -0.75 -8.72 20.72
CA LYS A 342 -1.03 -7.29 20.90
C LYS A 342 -2.21 -6.82 20.05
N ILE A 343 -2.21 -7.20 18.76
CA ILE A 343 -3.29 -6.85 17.84
C ILE A 343 -4.61 -7.47 18.31
N MET A 344 -4.62 -8.75 18.69
CA MET A 344 -5.82 -9.43 19.18
C MET A 344 -6.39 -8.80 20.46
N ALA A 345 -5.56 -8.19 21.29
CA ALA A 345 -5.99 -7.50 22.51
C ALA A 345 -6.85 -6.24 22.25
N TRP A 346 -6.89 -5.72 21.02
CA TRP A 346 -7.75 -4.58 20.66
C TRP A 346 -9.22 -4.92 20.52
N LYS A 347 -9.58 -6.20 20.42
CA LYS A 347 -10.96 -6.66 20.20
C LYS A 347 -12.01 -5.98 21.09
N PRO A 348 -11.85 -5.91 22.43
CA PRO A 348 -12.85 -5.29 23.29
C PRO A 348 -13.06 -3.79 22.99
N LYS A 349 -12.00 -3.07 22.65
CA LYS A 349 -12.08 -1.63 22.33
C LYS A 349 -12.76 -1.37 20.99
N ILE A 350 -12.53 -2.24 20.01
CA ILE A 350 -13.21 -2.20 18.71
C ILE A 350 -14.71 -2.46 18.86
N GLU A 351 -15.09 -3.49 19.61
CA GLU A 351 -16.49 -3.82 19.86
C GLU A 351 -17.21 -2.72 20.66
N MET A 352 -16.53 -2.09 21.63
CA MET A 352 -17.05 -0.94 22.36
C MET A 352 -17.28 0.29 21.46
N ALA A 353 -16.52 0.41 20.37
CA ALA A 353 -16.70 1.44 19.35
C ALA A 353 -17.76 1.05 18.28
N SER A 354 -18.56 -0.01 18.52
CA SER A 354 -19.59 -0.52 17.60
C SER A 354 -19.06 -0.91 16.22
N LEU A 355 -17.80 -1.33 16.14
CA LEU A 355 -17.19 -1.85 14.92
C LEU A 355 -17.09 -3.38 14.98
N PRO A 356 -17.37 -4.10 13.88
CA PRO A 356 -17.22 -5.54 13.85
C PRO A 356 -15.74 -5.93 13.84
N TRP A 357 -15.28 -6.63 14.88
CA TRP A 357 -13.92 -7.17 14.97
C TRP A 357 -13.52 -8.04 13.76
N GLN A 358 -14.51 -8.64 13.09
CA GLN A 358 -14.33 -9.47 11.90
C GLN A 358 -13.53 -8.78 10.79
N VAL A 359 -13.66 -7.45 10.64
CA VAL A 359 -12.88 -6.66 9.66
C VAL A 359 -11.38 -6.78 9.94
N PHE A 360 -10.99 -6.57 11.19
CA PHE A 360 -9.61 -6.60 11.65
C PHE A 360 -9.06 -8.03 11.66
N GLU A 361 -9.85 -9.00 12.09
CA GLU A 361 -9.44 -10.40 12.14
C GLU A 361 -9.12 -10.95 10.75
N VAL A 362 -9.95 -10.64 9.74
CA VAL A 362 -9.69 -11.13 8.38
C VAL A 362 -8.48 -10.43 7.77
N PHE A 363 -8.28 -9.14 8.05
CA PHE A 363 -7.08 -8.46 7.60
C PHE A 363 -5.83 -9.09 8.23
N LEU A 364 -5.83 -9.32 9.54
CA LEU A 364 -4.73 -9.96 10.25
C LEU A 364 -4.43 -11.36 9.69
N LYS A 365 -5.46 -12.17 9.39
CA LYS A 365 -5.29 -13.51 8.78
C LYS A 365 -4.58 -13.49 7.43
N LYS A 366 -4.67 -12.39 6.66
CA LYS A 366 -3.97 -12.24 5.37
C LYS A 366 -2.49 -11.90 5.53
N VAL A 367 -2.07 -11.46 6.73
CA VAL A 367 -0.74 -10.91 7.01
C VAL A 367 0.04 -11.83 7.94
N TYR A 368 -0.62 -12.39 8.95
CA TYR A 368 -0.01 -13.26 9.94
C TYR A 368 0.67 -14.47 9.28
N LYS A 369 1.95 -14.67 9.56
CA LYS A 369 2.78 -15.75 9.01
C LYS A 369 2.77 -15.82 7.47
N ARG A 370 2.65 -14.67 6.80
CA ARG A 370 2.76 -14.62 5.34
C ARG A 370 4.15 -15.09 4.90
N SER A 371 4.18 -15.91 3.86
CA SER A 371 5.41 -16.40 3.23
C SER A 371 5.81 -15.62 1.98
N LYS A 372 5.03 -14.59 1.63
CA LYS A 372 5.21 -13.74 0.45
C LYS A 372 4.52 -12.41 0.64
#